data_AF-A0A7X8WZ26-F1
#
_entry.id   AF-A0A7X8WZ26-F1
#
_cell.length_a   1.000
_cell.length_b   1.000
_cell.length_c   1.000
_cell.angle_alpha   90.00
_cell.angle_beta   90.00
_cell.angle_gamma   90.00
#
_symmetry.space_group_name_H-M   'P 1'
#
loop_
_entity.id
_entity.type
_entity.pdbx_description
1 polymer ?
#
loop_
_entity_poly.entity_id
_entity_poly.type
_entity_poly.pdbx_seq_one_letter_code
_entity_poly.pdbx_strand_id
1 'polypeptide(L)'
;MMAINASMVKELREITGAGMMDCKKALVETDGNIEKAVEYLREKGLSQAAKKSGRIASEGLVSSYIHMGGRIGVLVEVNCETDFVAKTEKFQEFVKNIAMQIAAAKPEYIRKEEVPQDVIEKEKEILRAQALNEGKPEKIVDKMVEGRIEKYYKDVCLLEQPYIKDGDKSVSTLLNETIAEIGENINIRRFVRYELGEGLEKKSCDFASEVMAELNK
;
A
#
# COMPACT_ATOMS: atom_id res chain seq x y z
N MET A 1 7.89 38.66 11.99
CA MET A 1 7.02 37.84 11.13
C MET A 1 7.36 38.13 9.69
N MET A 2 7.77 37.10 8.95
CA MET A 2 7.92 37.19 7.50
C MET A 2 6.53 37.37 6.87
N ALA A 3 6.37 38.30 5.93
CA ALA A 3 5.07 38.55 5.31
C ALA A 3 4.73 37.42 4.32
N ILE A 4 3.78 36.55 4.68
CA ILE A 4 3.30 35.49 3.79
C ILE A 4 2.56 36.13 2.62
N ASN A 5 3.13 36.03 1.42
CA ASN A 5 2.54 36.58 0.21
C ASN A 5 1.79 35.50 -0.60
N ALA A 6 0.94 35.93 -1.53
CA ALA A 6 0.11 35.03 -2.33
C ALA A 6 0.92 34.07 -3.22
N SER A 7 2.13 34.45 -3.64
CA SER A 7 3.01 33.59 -4.43
C SER A 7 3.48 32.39 -3.62
N MET A 8 3.89 32.59 -2.37
CA MET A 8 4.33 31.50 -1.48
C MET A 8 3.19 30.51 -1.21
N VAL A 9 1.98 31.02 -0.99
CA VAL A 9 0.79 30.15 -0.79
C VAL A 9 0.50 29.34 -2.05
N LYS A 10 0.61 29.97 -3.23
CA LYS A 10 0.40 29.31 -4.52
C LYS A 10 1.46 28.24 -4.77
N GLU A 11 2.73 28.54 -4.53
CA GLU A 11 3.85 27.60 -4.65
C GLU A 11 3.67 26.39 -3.74
N LEU A 12 3.38 26.61 -2.45
CA LEU A 12 3.14 25.51 -1.52
C LEU A 12 1.94 24.66 -1.93
N ARG A 13 0.88 25.27 -2.48
CA ARG A 13 -0.28 24.56 -3.00
C ARG A 13 0.05 23.74 -4.25
N GLU A 14 0.90 24.24 -5.14
CA GLU A 14 1.33 23.49 -6.33
C GLU A 14 2.20 22.29 -5.95
N ILE A 15 3.03 22.42 -4.90
CA ILE A 15 3.87 21.32 -4.39
C ILE A 15 3.04 20.27 -3.66
N THR A 16 2.12 20.69 -2.79
CA THR A 16 1.43 19.78 -1.84
C THR A 16 0.02 19.39 -2.24
N GLY A 17 -0.58 20.10 -3.20
CA GLY A 17 -1.99 19.98 -3.57
C GLY A 17 -3.00 20.36 -2.48
N ALA A 18 -2.54 20.82 -1.30
CA ALA A 18 -3.41 21.13 -0.18
C ALA A 18 -4.32 22.35 -0.43
N GLY A 19 -5.37 22.48 0.38
CA GLY A 19 -6.30 23.60 0.31
C GLY A 19 -5.62 24.95 0.56
N MET A 20 -6.02 25.98 -0.19
CA MET A 20 -5.40 27.33 -0.16
C MET A 20 -5.23 27.90 1.27
N MET A 21 -6.24 27.71 2.12
CA MET A 21 -6.21 28.18 3.51
C MET A 21 -5.31 27.33 4.41
N ASP A 22 -5.16 26.04 4.12
CA ASP A 22 -4.24 25.18 4.85
C ASP A 22 -2.79 25.52 4.47
N CYS A 23 -2.48 25.76 3.19
CA CYS A 23 -1.17 26.25 2.76
C CYS A 23 -0.82 27.57 3.43
N LYS A 24 -1.75 28.54 3.47
CA LYS A 24 -1.51 29.82 4.15
C LYS A 24 -1.25 29.64 5.64
N LYS A 25 -2.04 28.80 6.32
CA LYS A 25 -1.84 28.51 7.75
C LYS A 25 -0.49 27.84 8.01
N ALA A 26 -0.14 26.83 7.21
CA ALA A 26 1.14 26.16 7.32
C ALA A 26 2.31 27.13 7.19
N LEU A 27 2.28 28.02 6.20
CA LEU A 27 3.30 29.06 6.04
C LEU A 27 3.37 30.04 7.22
N VAL A 28 2.23 30.35 7.86
CA VAL A 28 2.23 31.19 9.07
C VAL A 28 2.89 30.45 10.24
N GLU A 29 2.57 29.18 10.45
CA GLU A 29 3.12 28.35 11.54
C GLU A 29 4.61 28.04 11.34
N THR A 30 5.10 28.07 10.10
CA THR A 30 6.51 27.78 9.77
C THR A 30 7.32 29.01 9.39
N ASP A 31 6.83 30.21 9.72
CA ASP A 31 7.48 31.50 9.45
C ASP A 31 7.88 31.70 7.98
N GLY A 32 7.10 31.15 7.05
CA GLY A 32 7.31 31.24 5.61
C GLY A 32 8.30 30.22 5.04
N ASN A 33 8.81 29.30 5.85
CA ASN A 33 9.67 28.22 5.36
C ASN A 33 8.84 27.16 4.64
N ILE A 34 9.07 27.01 3.32
CA ILE A 34 8.33 26.11 2.44
C ILE A 34 8.57 24.64 2.82
N GLU A 35 9.81 24.20 3.02
CA GLU A 35 10.14 22.82 3.36
C GLU A 35 9.46 22.39 4.67
N LYS A 36 9.55 23.23 5.71
CA LYS A 36 8.86 22.99 6.97
C LYS A 36 7.34 23.03 6.82
N ALA A 37 6.81 23.90 5.95
CA ALA A 37 5.38 23.97 5.69
C ALA A 37 4.86 22.70 5.01
N VAL A 38 5.66 22.08 4.14
CA VAL A 38 5.36 20.78 3.53
C VAL A 38 5.29 19.70 4.61
N GLU A 39 6.29 19.61 5.48
CA GLU A 39 6.30 18.66 6.60
C GLU A 39 5.09 18.86 7.53
N TYR A 40 4.80 20.12 7.90
CA TYR A 40 3.66 20.48 8.73
C TYR A 40 2.32 20.06 8.09
N LEU A 41 2.15 20.30 6.79
CA LEU A 41 0.95 19.90 6.05
C LEU A 41 0.81 18.38 5.99
N ARG A 42 1.93 17.65 5.86
CA ARG A 42 1.93 16.19 5.87
C ARG A 42 1.47 15.63 7.21
N GLU A 43 2.03 16.11 8.32
CA GLU A 43 1.61 15.71 9.67
C GLU A 43 0.13 16.02 9.94
N LYS A 44 -0.30 17.24 9.58
CA LYS A 44 -1.69 17.65 9.74
C LYS A 44 -2.64 16.83 8.84
N GLY A 45 -2.19 16.50 7.63
CA GLY A 45 -2.89 15.65 6.67
C GLY A 45 -3.19 14.26 7.25
N LEU A 46 -2.20 13.63 7.88
CA LEU A 46 -2.35 12.34 8.57
C LEU A 46 -3.43 12.41 9.67
N SER A 47 -3.44 13.47 10.47
CA SER A 47 -4.47 13.67 11.50
C SER A 47 -5.86 13.88 10.90
N GLN A 48 -5.97 14.61 9.79
CA GLN A 48 -7.24 14.82 9.10
C GLN A 48 -7.77 13.54 8.46
N ALA A 49 -6.89 12.73 7.85
CA ALA A 49 -7.25 11.45 7.28
C ALA A 49 -7.84 10.51 8.35
N ALA A 50 -7.19 10.43 9.51
CA ALA A 50 -7.69 9.65 10.64
C ALA A 50 -9.11 10.08 11.07
N LYS A 51 -9.39 11.38 11.11
CA LYS A 51 -10.73 11.92 11.45
C LYS A 51 -11.79 11.64 10.39
N LYS A 52 -11.40 11.44 9.13
CA LYS A 52 -12.31 11.15 8.01
C LYS A 52 -12.60 9.67 7.84
N SER A 53 -11.78 8.77 8.41
CA SER A 53 -11.92 7.32 8.30
C SER A 53 -13.31 6.77 8.66
N GLY A 54 -14.02 7.41 9.60
CA GLY A 54 -15.37 7.03 10.02
C GLY A 54 -16.50 7.48 9.08
N ARG A 55 -16.20 8.25 8.03
CA ARG A 55 -17.21 8.71 7.06
C ARG A 55 -17.54 7.60 6.07
N ILE A 56 -18.80 7.50 5.68
CA ILE A 56 -19.24 6.51 4.69
C ILE A 56 -18.68 6.92 3.32
N ALA A 57 -17.87 6.04 2.73
CA ALA A 57 -17.38 6.15 1.35
C ALA A 57 -18.08 5.08 0.50
N SER A 58 -19.15 5.46 -0.19
CA SER A 58 -19.98 4.54 -0.99
C SER A 58 -19.83 4.72 -2.50
N GLU A 59 -19.24 5.84 -2.94
CA GLU A 59 -18.87 6.08 -4.33
C GLU A 59 -17.45 5.57 -4.58
N GLY A 60 -16.95 5.62 -5.82
CA GLY A 60 -15.56 5.25 -6.12
C GLY A 60 -15.35 4.65 -7.50
N LEU A 61 -14.33 3.81 -7.60
CA LEU A 61 -13.92 3.17 -8.85
C LEU A 61 -13.52 1.71 -8.62
N VAL A 62 -14.02 0.84 -9.50
CA VAL A 62 -13.46 -0.49 -9.73
C VAL A 62 -12.51 -0.40 -10.92
N SER A 63 -11.25 -0.80 -10.73
CA SER A 63 -10.22 -0.73 -11.77
C SER A 63 -9.59 -2.09 -12.00
N SER A 64 -9.18 -2.34 -13.24
CA SER A 64 -8.47 -3.54 -13.66
C SER A 64 -7.05 -3.21 -14.10
N TYR A 65 -6.09 -4.07 -13.76
CA TYR A 65 -4.73 -3.99 -14.27
C TYR A 65 -4.27 -5.35 -14.79
N ILE A 66 -3.85 -5.40 -16.05
CA ILE A 66 -3.32 -6.59 -16.71
C ILE A 66 -1.83 -6.38 -16.96
N HIS A 67 -1.01 -7.33 -16.51
CA HIS A 67 0.44 -7.25 -16.58
C HIS A 67 1.04 -8.40 -17.42
N MET A 68 2.19 -8.14 -18.04
CA MET A 68 2.96 -9.10 -18.86
C MET A 68 2.13 -9.87 -19.90
N GLY A 69 1.27 -9.17 -20.64
CA GLY A 69 0.48 -9.79 -21.71
C GLY A 69 -0.58 -10.79 -21.21
N GLY A 70 -1.13 -10.59 -20.01
CA GLY A 70 -2.21 -11.42 -19.47
C GLY A 70 -1.75 -12.49 -18.47
N ARG A 71 -0.47 -12.50 -18.08
CA ARG A 71 0.04 -13.45 -17.08
C ARG A 71 -0.40 -13.11 -15.66
N ILE A 72 -0.65 -11.85 -15.37
CA ILE A 72 -1.18 -11.40 -14.07
C ILE A 72 -2.36 -10.46 -14.36
N GLY A 73 -3.46 -10.66 -13.64
CA GLY A 73 -4.63 -9.79 -13.67
C GLY A 73 -5.04 -9.36 -12.28
N VAL A 74 -5.37 -8.09 -12.10
CA VAL A 74 -5.85 -7.52 -10.84
C VAL A 74 -7.16 -6.81 -11.08
N LEU A 75 -8.12 -6.98 -10.17
CA LEU A 75 -9.29 -6.13 -10.00
C LEU A 75 -9.27 -5.54 -8.60
N VAL A 76 -9.44 -4.23 -8.48
CA VAL A 76 -9.47 -3.53 -7.19
C VAL A 76 -10.64 -2.56 -7.13
N GLU A 77 -11.33 -2.54 -6.00
CA GLU A 77 -12.36 -1.56 -5.67
C GLU A 77 -11.82 -0.57 -4.65
N VAL A 78 -11.86 0.72 -4.99
CA VAL A 78 -11.48 1.82 -4.10
C VAL A 78 -12.65 2.79 -4.00
N ASN A 79 -13.11 3.04 -2.78
CA ASN A 79 -14.21 3.95 -2.51
C ASN A 79 -13.74 5.36 -2.14
N CYS A 80 -14.58 6.36 -2.45
CA CYS A 80 -14.51 7.74 -1.96
C CYS A 80 -15.90 8.22 -1.50
N GLU A 81 -16.00 9.45 -0.99
CA GLU A 81 -17.29 9.99 -0.51
C GLU A 81 -18.20 10.40 -1.67
N THR A 82 -17.64 10.98 -2.74
CA THR A 82 -18.43 11.52 -3.87
C THR A 82 -18.02 10.99 -5.25
N ASP A 83 -18.97 10.98 -6.19
CA ASP A 83 -18.75 10.56 -7.58
C ASP A 83 -17.86 11.57 -8.36
N PHE A 84 -17.87 12.84 -7.95
CA PHE A 84 -16.99 13.87 -8.49
C PHE A 84 -15.52 13.52 -8.27
N VAL A 85 -15.14 13.10 -7.05
CA VAL A 85 -13.78 12.67 -6.74
C VAL A 85 -13.39 11.44 -7.54
N ALA A 86 -14.30 10.46 -7.68
CA ALA A 86 -14.04 9.24 -8.45
C ALA A 86 -13.66 9.52 -9.93
N LYS A 87 -14.10 10.64 -10.49
CA LYS A 87 -13.83 11.07 -11.87
C LYS A 87 -12.55 11.91 -12.03
N THR A 88 -11.91 12.30 -10.94
CA THR A 88 -10.67 13.10 -11.01
C THR A 88 -9.48 12.24 -11.47
N GLU A 89 -8.60 12.82 -12.27
CA GLU A 89 -7.39 12.13 -12.78
C GLU A 89 -6.54 11.59 -11.63
N LYS A 90 -6.42 12.36 -10.55
CA LYS A 90 -5.66 11.97 -9.37
C LYS A 90 -6.20 10.73 -8.68
N PHE A 91 -7.51 10.68 -8.45
CA PHE A 91 -8.12 9.50 -7.83
C PHE A 91 -7.92 8.27 -8.74
N GLN A 92 -8.16 8.42 -10.05
CA GLN A 92 -7.96 7.34 -11.01
C GLN A 92 -6.51 6.87 -11.08
N GLU A 93 -5.55 7.79 -11.01
CA GLU A 93 -4.12 7.47 -10.93
C GLU A 93 -3.78 6.70 -9.66
N PHE A 94 -4.29 7.14 -8.50
CA PHE A 94 -4.15 6.42 -7.24
C PHE A 94 -4.66 4.99 -7.35
N VAL A 95 -5.90 4.79 -7.84
CA VAL A 95 -6.48 3.45 -7.98
C VAL A 95 -5.67 2.57 -8.93
N LYS A 96 -5.17 3.12 -10.05
CA LYS A 96 -4.29 2.40 -10.98
C LYS A 96 -2.97 2.01 -10.31
N ASN A 97 -2.37 2.91 -9.54
CA ASN A 97 -1.13 2.64 -8.81
C ASN A 97 -1.31 1.54 -7.76
N ILE A 98 -2.45 1.51 -7.06
CA ILE A 98 -2.79 0.43 -6.14
C ILE A 98 -2.95 -0.90 -6.90
N ALA A 99 -3.60 -0.92 -8.06
CA ALA A 99 -3.72 -2.14 -8.88
C ALA A 99 -2.34 -2.68 -9.31
N MET A 100 -1.42 -1.78 -9.68
CA MET A 100 -0.02 -2.13 -9.99
C MET A 100 0.75 -2.66 -8.78
N GLN A 101 0.57 -2.02 -7.62
CA GLN A 101 1.14 -2.47 -6.34
C GLN A 101 0.72 -3.92 -6.05
N ILE A 102 -0.59 -4.21 -6.13
CA ILE A 102 -1.14 -5.55 -5.89
C ILE A 102 -0.55 -6.56 -6.88
N ALA A 103 -0.45 -6.21 -8.16
CA ALA A 103 0.10 -7.10 -9.17
C ALA A 103 1.55 -7.52 -8.87
N ALA A 104 2.36 -6.57 -8.41
CA ALA A 104 3.79 -6.75 -8.13
C ALA A 104 4.06 -7.38 -6.75
N ALA A 105 3.44 -6.88 -5.69
CA ALA A 105 3.75 -7.22 -4.31
C ALA A 105 2.95 -8.41 -3.76
N LYS A 106 1.93 -8.88 -4.49
CA LYS A 106 1.12 -10.07 -4.15
C LYS A 106 0.57 -10.10 -2.71
N PRO A 107 -0.05 -9.01 -2.19
CA PRO A 107 -0.71 -9.06 -0.89
C PRO A 107 -1.88 -10.05 -0.90
N GLU A 108 -2.17 -10.64 0.26
CA GLU A 108 -3.36 -11.49 0.46
C GLU A 108 -4.47 -10.75 1.21
N TYR A 109 -4.12 -9.78 2.05
CA TYR A 109 -5.05 -8.99 2.85
C TYR A 109 -4.85 -7.50 2.61
N ILE A 110 -5.85 -6.68 2.90
CA ILE A 110 -5.68 -5.22 2.82
C ILE A 110 -5.03 -4.70 4.10
N ARG A 111 -5.50 -5.18 5.26
CA ARG A 111 -5.10 -4.71 6.59
C ARG A 111 -4.73 -5.86 7.53
N LYS A 112 -3.99 -5.53 8.60
CA LYS A 112 -3.60 -6.49 9.64
C LYS A 112 -4.81 -7.13 10.33
N GLU A 113 -5.89 -6.37 10.49
CA GLU A 113 -7.11 -6.83 11.16
C GLU A 113 -7.91 -7.85 10.34
N GLU A 114 -7.63 -7.95 9.03
CA GLU A 114 -8.28 -8.90 8.13
C GLU A 114 -7.58 -10.26 8.13
N VAL A 115 -6.39 -10.36 8.73
CA VAL A 115 -5.64 -11.62 8.81
C VAL A 115 -6.28 -12.53 9.87
N PRO A 116 -6.71 -13.76 9.51
CA PRO A 116 -7.28 -14.69 10.47
C PRO A 116 -6.32 -15.02 11.63
N GLN A 117 -6.85 -15.04 12.85
CA GLN A 117 -6.03 -15.31 14.05
C GLN A 117 -5.38 -16.70 14.01
N ASP A 118 -6.06 -17.70 13.43
CA ASP A 118 -5.52 -19.05 13.32
C ASP A 118 -4.31 -19.13 12.39
N VAL A 119 -4.26 -18.30 11.34
CA VAL A 119 -3.09 -18.19 10.46
C VAL A 119 -1.91 -17.58 11.23
N ILE A 120 -2.15 -16.52 11.99
CA ILE A 120 -1.13 -15.86 12.80
C ILE A 120 -0.59 -16.78 13.91
N GLU A 121 -1.45 -17.54 14.57
CA GLU A 121 -1.05 -18.50 15.61
C GLU A 121 -0.18 -19.62 15.04
N LYS A 122 -0.61 -20.22 13.93
CA LYS A 122 0.18 -21.24 13.22
C LYS A 122 1.54 -20.69 12.78
N GLU A 123 1.57 -19.50 12.22
CA GLU A 123 2.83 -18.87 11.79
C GLU A 123 3.76 -18.60 12.99
N LYS A 124 3.21 -18.10 14.11
CA LYS A 124 3.98 -17.91 15.36
C LYS A 124 4.57 -19.21 15.87
N GLU A 125 3.82 -20.31 15.85
CA GLU A 125 4.30 -21.62 16.28
C GLU A 125 5.44 -22.12 15.39
N ILE A 126 5.29 -22.01 14.07
CA ILE A 126 6.33 -22.39 13.10
C ILE A 126 7.60 -21.57 13.34
N LEU A 127 7.48 -20.26 13.50
CA LEU A 127 8.61 -19.36 13.72
C LEU A 127 9.31 -19.62 15.07
N ARG A 128 8.54 -19.91 16.12
CA ARG A 128 9.07 -20.28 17.44
C ARG A 128 9.82 -21.60 17.38
N ALA A 129 9.25 -22.61 16.71
CA ALA A 129 9.89 -23.91 16.52
C ALA A 129 11.21 -23.79 15.73
N GLN A 130 11.22 -22.97 14.66
CA GLN A 130 12.44 -22.68 13.91
C GLN A 130 13.52 -22.03 14.79
N ALA A 131 13.17 -21.02 15.58
CA ALA A 131 14.13 -20.30 16.41
C ALA A 131 14.68 -21.16 17.58
N LEU A 132 13.86 -22.07 18.13
CA LEU A 132 14.29 -23.04 19.13
C LEU A 132 15.23 -24.10 18.53
N ASN A 133 14.93 -24.59 17.32
CA ASN A 133 15.80 -25.52 16.59
C ASN A 133 17.15 -24.87 16.20
N GLU A 134 17.17 -23.55 16.00
CA GLU A 134 18.41 -22.77 15.82
C GLU A 134 19.23 -22.60 17.13
N GLY A 135 18.77 -23.16 18.26
CA GLY A 135 19.51 -23.19 19.53
C GLY A 135 19.53 -21.85 20.29
N LYS A 136 18.58 -20.95 20.00
CA LYS A 136 18.55 -19.61 20.60
C LYS A 136 17.85 -19.62 21.97
N PRO A 137 18.29 -18.79 22.95
CA PRO A 137 17.63 -18.63 24.24
C PRO A 137 16.17 -18.14 24.11
N GLU A 138 15.26 -18.64 24.96
CA GLU A 138 13.81 -18.35 24.88
C GLU A 138 13.47 -16.85 24.84
N LYS A 139 14.14 -16.03 25.65
CA LYS A 139 13.92 -14.57 25.65
C LYS A 139 14.30 -13.88 24.32
N ILE A 140 15.20 -14.48 23.54
CA ILE A 140 15.59 -13.99 22.21
C ILE A 140 14.58 -14.51 21.17
N VAL A 141 14.08 -15.73 21.35
CA VAL A 141 13.06 -16.34 20.49
C VAL A 141 11.79 -15.48 20.45
N ASP A 142 11.28 -15.02 21.60
CA ASP A 142 10.03 -14.24 21.63
C ASP A 142 10.16 -12.92 20.84
N LYS A 143 11.23 -12.15 21.09
CA LYS A 143 11.52 -10.92 20.35
C LYS A 143 11.74 -11.15 18.84
N MET A 144 12.34 -12.29 18.50
CA MET A 144 12.61 -12.65 17.11
C MET A 144 11.33 -13.06 16.37
N VAL A 145 10.43 -13.77 17.04
CA VAL A 145 9.10 -14.11 16.51
C VAL A 145 8.28 -12.84 16.30
N GLU A 146 8.27 -11.90 17.24
CA GLU A 146 7.60 -10.60 17.08
C GLU A 146 8.08 -9.86 15.82
N GLY A 147 9.40 -9.70 15.65
CA GLY A 147 9.96 -9.03 14.46
C GLY A 147 9.69 -9.78 13.14
N ARG A 148 9.66 -11.13 13.16
CA ARG A 148 9.30 -11.93 11.98
C ARG A 148 7.82 -11.82 11.65
N ILE A 149 6.95 -11.72 12.64
CA ILE A 149 5.51 -11.48 12.45
C ILE A 149 5.25 -10.08 11.89
N GLU A 150 5.98 -9.06 12.36
CA GLU A 150 5.92 -7.73 11.74
C GLU A 150 6.31 -7.76 10.26
N LYS A 151 7.35 -8.53 9.92
CA LYS A 151 7.73 -8.75 8.52
C LYS A 151 6.63 -9.47 7.74
N TYR A 152 6.04 -10.51 8.32
CA TYR A 152 4.91 -11.22 7.70
C TYR A 152 3.76 -10.25 7.36
N TYR A 153 3.40 -9.34 8.27
CA TYR A 153 2.40 -8.32 7.96
C TYR A 153 2.82 -7.40 6.80
N LYS A 154 4.10 -6.99 6.74
CA LYS A 154 4.62 -6.17 5.63
C LYS A 154 4.63 -6.90 4.30
N ASP A 155 4.74 -8.22 4.30
CA ASP A 155 4.74 -9.02 3.08
C ASP A 155 3.30 -9.29 2.60
N VAL A 156 2.38 -9.58 3.53
CA VAL A 156 1.03 -10.09 3.20
C VAL A 156 -0.05 -9.01 3.18
N CYS A 157 0.09 -7.92 3.97
CA CYS A 157 -0.92 -6.85 4.04
C CYS A 157 -0.58 -5.67 3.14
N LEU A 158 -1.48 -5.33 2.20
CA LEU A 158 -1.29 -4.25 1.23
C LEU A 158 -0.92 -2.91 1.87
N LEU A 159 -1.59 -2.48 2.93
CA LEU A 159 -1.34 -1.17 3.55
C LEU A 159 0.03 -1.07 4.23
N GLU A 160 0.61 -2.20 4.63
CA GLU A 160 1.88 -2.28 5.35
C GLU A 160 3.08 -2.40 4.41
N GLN A 161 2.83 -2.79 3.16
CA GLN A 161 3.85 -2.95 2.14
C GLN A 161 4.53 -1.61 1.81
N PRO A 162 5.84 -1.64 1.49
CA PRO A 162 6.49 -0.52 0.84
C PRO A 162 5.85 -0.28 -0.54
N TYR A 163 5.71 0.99 -0.92
CA TYR A 163 5.12 1.36 -2.19
C TYR A 163 6.12 1.15 -3.33
N ILE A 164 5.73 0.40 -4.36
CA ILE A 164 6.64 -0.05 -5.42
C ILE A 164 7.29 1.08 -6.23
N LYS A 165 6.67 2.27 -6.30
CA LYS A 165 7.24 3.41 -7.03
C LYS A 165 8.11 4.31 -6.15
N ASP A 166 7.98 4.18 -4.83
CA ASP A 166 8.68 4.98 -3.84
C ASP A 166 8.81 4.15 -2.56
N GLY A 167 9.93 3.42 -2.47
CA GLY A 167 10.18 2.45 -1.39
C GLY A 167 10.35 3.07 -0.02
N ASP A 168 10.49 4.40 0.06
CA ASP A 168 10.65 5.13 1.33
C ASP A 168 9.32 5.28 2.08
N LYS A 169 8.18 5.05 1.41
CA LYS A 169 6.85 5.12 2.01
C LYS A 169 6.06 3.84 1.88
N SER A 170 5.19 3.59 2.85
CA SER A 170 4.21 2.51 2.78
C SER A 170 2.97 2.91 1.99
N VAL A 171 2.20 1.92 1.55
CA VAL A 171 0.91 2.15 0.89
C VAL A 171 -0.08 2.87 1.82
N SER A 172 -0.05 2.61 3.13
CA SER A 172 -0.83 3.35 4.14
C SER A 172 -0.49 4.85 4.13
N THR A 173 0.79 5.19 4.10
CA THR A 173 1.23 6.59 4.00
C THR A 173 0.75 7.24 2.72
N LEU A 174 0.88 6.55 1.57
CA LEU A 174 0.36 7.03 0.29
C LEU A 174 -1.16 7.26 0.32
N LEU A 175 -1.93 6.35 0.92
CA LEU A 175 -3.38 6.47 1.07
C LEU A 175 -3.73 7.72 1.88
N ASN A 176 -3.07 7.93 3.02
CA ASN A 176 -3.33 9.08 3.87
C ASN A 176 -2.91 10.41 3.22
N GLU A 177 -1.78 10.44 2.51
CA GLU A 177 -1.36 11.59 1.69
C GLU A 177 -2.46 11.93 0.66
N THR A 178 -2.98 10.92 -0.03
CA THR A 178 -4.06 11.09 -1.03
C THR A 178 -5.35 11.60 -0.39
N ILE A 179 -5.73 11.12 0.80
CA ILE A 179 -6.90 11.61 1.58
C ILE A 179 -6.72 13.07 1.99
N ALA A 180 -5.51 13.44 2.44
CA ALA A 180 -5.21 14.82 2.85
C ALA A 180 -5.34 15.77 1.66
N GLU A 181 -4.89 15.34 0.49
CA GLU A 181 -4.84 16.15 -0.72
C GLU A 181 -6.20 16.26 -1.41
N ILE A 182 -6.96 15.16 -1.50
CA ILE A 182 -8.32 15.14 -2.08
C ILE A 182 -9.33 15.75 -1.11
N GLY A 183 -9.15 15.54 0.19
CA GLY A 183 -10.02 16.08 1.21
C GLY A 183 -11.22 15.19 1.57
N GLU A 184 -11.36 14.01 0.98
CA GLU A 184 -12.40 13.02 1.27
C GLU A 184 -11.82 11.73 1.86
N ASN A 185 -12.64 10.96 2.58
CA ASN A 185 -12.30 9.61 2.97
C ASN A 185 -12.11 8.72 1.73
N ILE A 186 -11.01 7.96 1.71
CA ILE A 186 -10.71 7.01 0.64
C ILE A 186 -10.43 5.66 1.28
N ASN A 187 -11.03 4.62 0.72
CA ASN A 187 -10.94 3.28 1.29
C ASN A 187 -10.68 2.24 0.20
N ILE A 188 -9.60 1.47 0.33
CA ILE A 188 -9.39 0.28 -0.51
C ILE A 188 -10.28 -0.82 0.07
N ARG A 189 -11.30 -1.24 -0.69
CA ARG A 189 -12.38 -2.07 -0.15
C ARG A 189 -12.14 -3.56 -0.29
N ARG A 190 -11.69 -3.96 -1.48
CA ARG A 190 -11.37 -5.35 -1.84
C ARG A 190 -10.54 -5.37 -3.10
N PHE A 191 -9.77 -6.44 -3.26
CA PHE A 191 -9.12 -6.74 -4.52
C PHE A 191 -9.13 -8.24 -4.77
N VAL A 192 -8.85 -8.61 -6.01
CA VAL A 192 -8.50 -9.98 -6.39
C VAL A 192 -7.33 -9.89 -7.36
N ARG A 193 -6.38 -10.82 -7.19
CA ARG A 193 -5.22 -11.00 -8.05
C ARG A 193 -5.25 -12.42 -8.61
N TYR A 194 -5.01 -12.53 -9.90
CA TYR A 194 -4.86 -13.80 -10.60
C TYR A 194 -3.46 -13.87 -11.21
N GLU A 195 -2.82 -15.03 -11.11
CA GLU A 195 -1.58 -15.34 -11.82
C GLU A 195 -1.73 -16.62 -12.65
N LEU A 196 -1.30 -16.55 -13.92
CA LEU A 196 -1.44 -17.66 -14.86
C LEU A 196 -0.64 -18.88 -14.40
N GLY A 197 -1.34 -19.98 -14.14
CA GLY A 197 -0.74 -21.23 -13.69
C GLY A 197 -0.49 -21.31 -12.18
N GLU A 198 -1.02 -20.36 -11.40
CA GLU A 198 -1.04 -20.44 -9.95
C GLU A 198 -1.74 -21.72 -9.49
N GLY A 199 -1.11 -22.46 -8.57
CA GLY A 199 -1.62 -23.73 -8.05
C GLY A 199 -1.49 -24.95 -8.98
N LEU A 200 -0.89 -24.81 -10.17
CA LEU A 200 -0.64 -25.93 -11.07
C LEU A 200 0.82 -26.39 -11.01
N GLU A 201 1.05 -27.69 -10.80
CA GLU A 201 2.37 -28.28 -11.00
C GLU A 201 2.73 -28.20 -12.48
N LYS A 202 3.74 -27.40 -12.82
CA LYS A 202 4.33 -27.44 -14.16
C LYS A 202 4.98 -28.81 -14.33
N LYS A 203 4.53 -29.59 -15.32
CA LYS A 203 5.30 -30.74 -15.81
C LYS A 203 6.72 -30.26 -16.15
N SER A 204 7.71 -30.76 -15.41
CA SER A 204 9.11 -30.63 -15.79
C SER A 204 9.35 -31.60 -16.94
N CYS A 205 9.15 -31.15 -18.17
CA CYS A 205 9.68 -31.86 -19.33
C CYS A 205 11.19 -31.57 -19.36
N ASP A 206 11.99 -32.51 -18.87
CA ASP A 206 13.40 -32.53 -19.22
C ASP A 206 13.49 -32.93 -20.70
N PHE A 207 13.52 -31.91 -21.55
CA PHE A 207 13.60 -32.08 -23.01
C PHE A 207 14.79 -32.96 -23.40
N ALA A 208 15.88 -32.97 -22.62
CA ALA A 208 17.02 -33.85 -22.85
C ALA A 208 16.64 -35.33 -22.59
N SER A 209 15.88 -35.60 -21.53
CA SER A 209 15.36 -36.93 -21.23
C SER A 209 14.37 -37.42 -22.30
N GLU A 210 13.49 -36.56 -22.81
CA GLU A 210 12.57 -36.90 -23.89
C GLU A 210 13.29 -37.19 -25.21
N VAL A 211 14.29 -36.37 -25.57
CA VAL A 211 15.11 -36.59 -26.77
C VAL A 211 15.96 -37.86 -26.66
N MET A 212 16.52 -38.15 -25.49
CA MET A 212 17.29 -39.38 -25.23
C MET A 212 16.40 -40.63 -25.28
N ALA A 213 15.13 -40.55 -24.86
CA ALA A 213 14.19 -41.65 -24.95
C ALA A 213 13.78 -41.96 -26.40
N GLU A 214 13.67 -40.94 -27.25
CA GLU A 214 13.31 -41.10 -28.67
C GLU A 214 14.49 -41.64 -29.51
N LEU A 215 15.74 -41.29 -29.17
CA LEU A 215 16.95 -41.80 -29.83
C LEU A 215 17.29 -43.26 -29.48
N ASN A 216 16.74 -43.79 -28.38
CA ASN A 216 16.97 -45.16 -27.90
C ASN A 216 15.82 -46.14 -28.25
N LYS A 217 14.86 -45.71 -29.07
CA LYS A 217 13.86 -46.58 -29.72
C LYS A 217 14.34 -47.01 -31.10
#